data_AF-A0A4Y7TXT7-F1
#
_entry.id   AF-A0A4Y7TXT7-F1
#
_cell.length_a   1.000
_cell.length_b   1.000
_cell.length_c   1.000
_cell.angle_alpha   90.00
_cell.angle_beta   90.00
_cell.angle_gamma   90.00
#
_symmetry.space_group_name_H-M   'P 1'
#
loop_
_entity.id
_entity.type
_entity.pdbx_description
1 polymer ?
#
loop_
_entity_poly.entity_id
_entity_poly.type
_entity_poly.pdbx_seq_one_letter_code
_entity_poly.pdbx_strand_id
1 'polypeptide(L)'
;MTLCPAPSPRHADPMLQPSYFTSSLYTEPLRQDILQLVAAFQEAYATNDSKSPFATFKHVWRSQRWHLLHLRVFDNRTRENFLIVTCRLLLEKTEQEESLLTRLTALLSLYTFYATQPLNTTPPLWYLKHVPIPIDQFRDLHDLENELASSELENMKSVVSYVLRYFHESDVFVVLPDSKLCPQNPRSLPRETYVDQRRIDFVLTKKKGRPNRNDKTRRTKTAMANLESWLEITETLVERSPAVAGGSVSTPVAADRTNEYKSLKAQFLDAIDSQDSKGLPTVVNANQLVLQRLQEVRELVPEEDISSDSPTNAGISRVERAIEDLGKGRNRGILNLLEGSGKM
;
A
#
# COMPACT_ATOMS: atom_id res chain seq x y z
N MET A 1 6.82 31.29 -7.39
CA MET A 1 5.77 30.28 -7.18
C MET A 1 5.84 29.83 -5.72
N THR A 2 4.81 30.14 -4.95
CA THR A 2 4.70 29.78 -3.52
C THR A 2 4.23 28.34 -3.41
N LEU A 3 5.13 27.44 -3.00
CA LEU A 3 4.79 26.07 -2.66
C LEU A 3 3.98 26.10 -1.36
N CYS A 4 2.68 25.85 -1.44
CA CYS A 4 1.87 25.65 -0.24
C CYS A 4 2.44 24.46 0.55
N PRO A 5 2.66 24.60 1.87
CA PRO A 5 3.14 23.50 2.69
C PRO A 5 2.14 22.35 2.62
N ALA A 6 2.64 21.15 2.31
CA ALA A 6 1.83 19.95 2.31
C ALA A 6 1.21 19.75 3.70
N PRO A 7 -0.10 19.43 3.80
CA PRO A 7 -0.75 19.22 5.08
C PRO A 7 -0.03 18.08 5.82
N SER A 8 0.47 18.35 7.03
CA SER A 8 1.01 17.30 7.89
C SER A 8 -0.10 16.28 8.17
N PRO A 9 0.06 15.01 7.78
CA PRO A 9 -0.95 14.00 8.00
C PRO A 9 -1.13 13.79 9.51
N ARG A 10 -2.37 13.97 9.99
CA ARG A 10 -2.74 13.85 11.42
C ARG A 10 -2.66 12.40 11.95
N HIS A 11 -2.47 11.44 11.04
CA HIS A 11 -2.10 10.06 11.33
C HIS A 11 -0.95 9.68 10.41
N ALA A 12 0.11 9.08 10.95
CA ALA A 12 1.20 8.57 10.14
C ALA A 12 0.68 7.40 9.29
N ASP A 13 0.21 7.69 8.08
CA ASP A 13 -0.07 6.65 7.10
C ASP A 13 1.19 5.76 7.00
N PRO A 14 1.04 4.43 7.01
CA PRO A 14 2.17 3.52 6.96
C PRO A 14 2.89 3.68 5.61
N MET A 15 3.86 4.59 5.56
CA MET A 15 4.70 4.81 4.39
C MET A 15 5.70 3.66 4.29
N LEU A 16 5.70 2.98 3.13
CA LEU A 16 6.71 1.99 2.82
C LEU A 16 8.09 2.65 2.86
N GLN A 17 8.99 2.07 3.64
CA GLN A 17 10.37 2.52 3.70
C GLN A 17 11.09 2.16 2.39
N PRO A 18 11.95 3.04 1.84
CA PRO A 18 12.67 2.74 0.61
C PRO A 18 13.47 1.43 0.63
N SER A 19 13.98 1.03 1.81
CA SER A 19 14.70 -0.24 1.99
C SER A 19 13.85 -1.48 1.69
N TYR A 20 12.52 -1.39 1.80
CA TYR A 20 11.60 -2.47 1.43
C TYR A 20 11.83 -2.93 -0.02
N PHE A 21 12.00 -2.00 -0.95
CA PHE A 21 12.19 -2.32 -2.37
C PHE A 21 13.53 -3.02 -2.65
N THR A 22 14.53 -2.84 -1.78
CA THR A 22 15.79 -3.59 -1.87
C THR A 22 15.78 -4.89 -1.07
N SER A 23 14.72 -5.17 -0.31
CA SER A 23 14.63 -6.36 0.55
C SER A 23 14.09 -7.58 -0.20
N SER A 24 14.36 -8.77 0.33
CA SER A 24 13.86 -10.04 -0.25
C SER A 24 12.33 -10.12 -0.26
N LEU A 25 11.64 -9.33 0.58
CA LEU A 25 10.18 -9.26 0.58
C LEU A 25 9.60 -8.60 -0.67
N TYR A 26 10.42 -7.84 -1.41
CA TYR A 26 10.03 -7.23 -2.67
C TYR A 26 10.74 -7.90 -3.86
N THR A 27 12.06 -8.08 -3.76
CA THR A 27 12.84 -8.55 -4.91
C THR A 27 12.52 -9.98 -5.30
N GLU A 28 12.30 -10.89 -4.34
CA GLU A 28 12.01 -12.30 -4.66
C GLU A 28 10.62 -12.49 -5.27
N PRO A 29 9.52 -11.93 -4.70
CA PRO A 29 8.22 -11.98 -5.36
C PRO A 29 8.25 -11.34 -6.75
N LEU A 30 8.92 -10.18 -6.89
CA LEU A 30 8.98 -9.52 -8.20
C LEU A 30 9.77 -10.34 -9.23
N ARG A 31 10.84 -11.03 -8.84
CA ARG A 31 11.55 -11.97 -9.73
C ARG A 31 10.63 -13.11 -10.17
N GLN A 32 9.83 -13.65 -9.25
CA GLN A 32 8.85 -14.68 -9.59
C GLN A 32 7.78 -14.15 -10.55
N ASP A 33 7.29 -12.93 -10.34
CA ASP A 33 6.33 -12.28 -11.22
C ASP A 33 6.93 -12.06 -12.63
N ILE A 34 8.21 -11.65 -12.73
CA ILE A 34 8.92 -11.53 -14.02
C ILE A 34 9.02 -12.89 -14.71
N LEU A 35 9.33 -13.97 -13.98
CA LEU A 35 9.38 -15.32 -14.55
C LEU A 35 8.00 -15.78 -15.04
N GLN A 36 6.93 -15.45 -14.32
CA GLN A 36 5.55 -15.72 -14.75
C GLN A 36 5.16 -14.91 -15.98
N LEU A 37 5.61 -13.66 -16.10
CA LEU A 37 5.43 -12.84 -17.29
C LEU A 37 6.13 -13.46 -18.50
N VAL A 38 7.37 -13.92 -18.31
CA VAL A 38 8.14 -14.63 -19.35
C VAL A 38 7.41 -15.89 -19.79
N ALA A 39 7.03 -16.76 -18.85
CA ALA A 39 6.33 -18.01 -19.18
C ALA A 39 5.01 -17.76 -19.94
N ALA A 40 4.20 -16.80 -19.48
CA ALA A 40 2.94 -16.47 -20.13
C ALA A 40 3.14 -15.86 -21.53
N PHE A 41 4.20 -15.07 -21.72
CA PHE A 41 4.54 -14.57 -23.05
C PHE A 41 5.03 -15.67 -23.98
N GLN A 42 5.87 -16.58 -23.49
CA GLN A 42 6.35 -17.74 -24.26
C GLN A 42 5.19 -18.61 -24.76
N GLU A 43 4.24 -18.93 -23.87
CA GLU A 43 3.04 -19.69 -24.21
C GLU A 43 2.15 -18.96 -25.24
N ALA A 44 1.89 -17.67 -25.00
CA ALA A 44 1.08 -16.85 -25.90
C ALA A 44 1.74 -16.65 -27.27
N TYR A 45 3.07 -16.58 -27.31
CA TYR A 45 3.85 -16.44 -28.53
C TYR A 45 3.84 -17.72 -29.36
N ALA A 46 4.00 -18.89 -28.71
CA ALA A 46 3.91 -20.18 -29.37
C ALA A 46 2.51 -20.45 -29.98
N THR A 47 1.46 -19.90 -29.38
CA THR A 47 0.07 -20.09 -29.83
C THR A 47 -0.35 -19.16 -30.97
N ASN A 48 0.11 -17.90 -30.96
CA ASN A 48 -0.40 -16.84 -31.86
C ASN A 48 0.51 -16.56 -33.06
N ASP A 49 0.84 -17.60 -33.84
CA ASP A 49 1.41 -17.57 -35.21
C ASP A 49 2.48 -16.48 -35.51
N SER A 50 3.23 -16.04 -34.50
CA SER A 50 4.38 -15.11 -34.52
C SER A 50 4.21 -13.76 -35.26
N LYS A 51 3.07 -13.41 -35.86
CA LYS A 51 2.96 -12.25 -36.77
C LYS A 51 3.05 -10.88 -36.09
N SER A 52 2.70 -10.79 -34.80
CA SER A 52 2.69 -9.51 -34.08
C SER A 52 3.24 -9.63 -32.65
N PRO A 53 4.55 -9.90 -32.50
CA PRO A 53 5.15 -10.24 -31.21
C PRO A 53 4.88 -9.20 -30.11
N PHE A 54 5.02 -7.91 -30.43
CA PHE A 54 4.80 -6.85 -29.46
C PHE A 54 3.32 -6.67 -29.09
N ALA A 55 2.39 -6.98 -30.00
CA ALA A 55 0.96 -6.96 -29.69
C ALA A 55 0.60 -8.08 -28.70
N THR A 56 1.13 -9.29 -28.94
CA THR A 56 1.02 -10.42 -28.00
C THR A 56 1.62 -10.07 -26.64
N PHE A 57 2.81 -9.47 -26.61
CA PHE A 57 3.46 -9.03 -25.37
C PHE A 57 2.58 -8.02 -24.60
N LYS A 58 2.09 -6.97 -25.28
CA LYS A 58 1.21 -5.97 -24.66
C LYS A 58 -0.08 -6.58 -24.09
N HIS A 59 -0.63 -7.60 -24.74
CA HIS A 59 -1.80 -8.31 -24.25
C HIS A 59 -1.48 -9.02 -22.92
N VAL A 60 -0.40 -9.81 -22.88
CA VAL A 60 0.06 -10.50 -21.66
C VAL A 60 0.41 -9.50 -20.53
N TRP A 61 1.13 -8.43 -20.86
CA TRP A 61 1.47 -7.35 -19.93
C TRP A 61 0.22 -6.74 -19.27
N ARG A 62 -0.84 -6.52 -20.06
CA ARG A 62 -2.11 -5.97 -19.56
C ARG A 62 -2.92 -6.99 -18.77
N SER A 63 -2.99 -8.24 -19.23
CA SER A 63 -3.75 -9.30 -18.54
C SER A 63 -3.21 -9.59 -17.15
N GLN A 64 -1.88 -9.54 -16.98
CA GLN A 64 -1.19 -9.65 -15.69
C GLN A 64 -1.13 -8.33 -14.89
N ARG A 65 -1.78 -7.26 -15.36
CA ARG A 65 -1.89 -5.96 -14.68
C ARG A 65 -0.58 -5.22 -14.41
N TRP A 66 0.50 -5.53 -15.15
CA TRP A 66 1.78 -4.82 -15.02
C TRP A 66 1.69 -3.32 -15.28
N HIS A 67 0.78 -2.90 -16.16
CA HIS A 67 0.51 -1.48 -16.42
C HIS A 67 0.03 -0.69 -15.18
N LEU A 68 -0.53 -1.36 -14.16
CA LEU A 68 -0.94 -0.73 -12.90
C LEU A 68 0.19 -0.66 -11.87
N LEU A 69 1.34 -1.30 -12.13
CA LEU A 69 2.47 -1.38 -11.20
C LEU A 69 2.99 0.03 -10.86
N HIS A 70 2.97 0.96 -11.84
CA HIS A 70 3.30 2.37 -11.65
C HIS A 70 2.46 3.08 -10.59
N LEU A 71 1.28 2.57 -10.22
CA LEU A 71 0.37 3.20 -9.27
C LEU A 71 0.51 2.64 -7.84
N ARG A 72 1.50 1.78 -7.59
CA ARG A 72 1.71 1.18 -6.26
C ARG A 72 2.37 2.12 -5.24
N VAL A 73 3.13 3.11 -5.70
CA VAL A 73 3.92 3.99 -4.83
C VAL A 73 3.79 5.44 -5.29
N PHE A 74 3.22 6.30 -4.44
CA PHE A 74 3.03 7.72 -4.73
C PHE A 74 4.02 8.66 -4.03
N ASP A 75 4.68 8.19 -2.95
CA ASP A 75 5.73 8.97 -2.29
C ASP A 75 6.99 9.05 -3.16
N ASN A 76 7.55 10.25 -3.35
CA ASN A 76 8.66 10.48 -4.28
C ASN A 76 9.91 9.66 -3.93
N ARG A 77 10.32 9.63 -2.66
CA ARG A 77 11.57 8.96 -2.24
C ARG A 77 11.44 7.44 -2.34
N THR A 78 10.30 6.92 -1.93
CA THR A 78 10.03 5.49 -2.02
C THR A 78 9.82 5.05 -3.48
N ARG A 79 9.18 5.91 -4.29
CA ARG A 79 8.94 5.68 -5.72
C ARG A 79 10.23 5.62 -6.52
N GLU A 80 11.21 6.47 -6.22
CA GLU A 80 12.53 6.42 -6.82
C GLU A 80 13.17 5.03 -6.67
N ASN A 81 13.24 4.52 -5.43
CA ASN A 81 13.83 3.21 -5.15
C ASN A 81 13.02 2.07 -5.80
N PHE A 82 11.69 2.16 -5.76
CA PHE A 82 10.80 1.22 -6.43
C PHE A 82 11.07 1.13 -7.94
N LEU A 83 11.16 2.27 -8.65
CA LEU A 83 11.38 2.30 -10.09
C LEU A 83 12.80 1.82 -10.45
N ILE A 84 13.83 2.29 -9.72
CA ILE A 84 15.22 1.86 -9.94
C ILE A 84 15.36 0.35 -9.76
N VAL A 85 14.85 -0.20 -8.65
CA VAL A 85 14.97 -1.63 -8.37
C VAL A 85 14.15 -2.46 -9.37
N THR A 86 12.96 -2.01 -9.76
CA THR A 86 12.15 -2.73 -10.75
C THR A 86 12.84 -2.78 -12.11
N CYS A 87 13.38 -1.66 -12.59
CA CYS A 87 14.17 -1.64 -13.84
C CYS A 87 15.42 -2.52 -13.74
N ARG A 88 16.11 -2.50 -12.60
CA ARG A 88 17.29 -3.36 -12.37
C ARG A 88 16.94 -4.84 -12.41
N LEU A 89 15.85 -5.27 -11.79
CA LEU A 89 15.40 -6.67 -11.81
C LEU A 89 14.96 -7.12 -13.21
N LEU A 90 14.43 -6.21 -14.03
CA LEU A 90 14.17 -6.48 -15.44
C LEU A 90 15.47 -6.64 -16.22
N LEU A 91 16.48 -5.80 -15.97
CA LEU A 91 17.81 -5.90 -16.59
C LEU A 91 18.55 -7.19 -16.20
N GLU A 92 18.41 -7.68 -14.96
CA GLU A 92 18.97 -8.99 -14.54
C GLU A 92 18.53 -10.13 -15.49
N LYS A 93 17.34 -10.01 -16.12
CA LYS A 93 16.81 -11.01 -17.06
C LYS A 93 17.20 -10.78 -18.52
N THR A 94 18.02 -9.78 -18.80
CA THR A 94 18.59 -9.52 -20.14
C THR A 94 20.00 -10.07 -20.32
N GLU A 95 20.61 -10.61 -19.25
CA GLU A 95 21.95 -11.19 -19.26
C GLU A 95 22.07 -12.41 -20.18
N GLN A 96 23.28 -12.66 -20.70
CA GLN A 96 23.54 -13.71 -21.70
C GLN A 96 23.26 -15.14 -21.22
N GLU A 97 23.24 -15.39 -19.90
CA GLU A 97 22.96 -16.71 -19.33
C GLU A 97 21.50 -17.14 -19.51
N GLU A 98 20.59 -16.19 -19.76
CA GLU A 98 19.17 -16.44 -19.93
C GLU A 98 18.82 -16.81 -21.38
N SER A 99 17.73 -17.55 -21.58
CA SER A 99 17.26 -17.90 -22.92
C SER A 99 16.96 -16.65 -23.76
N LEU A 100 17.17 -16.72 -25.08
CA LEU A 100 16.94 -15.57 -25.98
C LEU A 100 15.52 -14.98 -25.83
N LEU A 101 14.50 -15.84 -25.70
CA LEU A 101 13.13 -15.39 -25.52
C LEU A 101 12.89 -14.76 -24.14
N THR A 102 13.59 -15.23 -23.08
CA THR A 102 13.59 -14.56 -21.76
C THR A 102 14.18 -13.15 -21.87
N ARG A 103 15.37 -13.02 -22.48
CA ARG A 103 16.08 -11.73 -22.67
C ARG A 103 15.23 -10.72 -23.44
N LEU A 104 14.58 -11.19 -24.53
CA LEU A 104 13.65 -10.37 -25.30
C LEU A 104 12.45 -9.90 -24.47
N THR A 105 11.82 -10.81 -23.73
CA THR A 105 10.66 -10.44 -22.90
C THR A 105 11.04 -9.43 -21.84
N ALA A 106 12.20 -9.61 -21.21
CA ALA A 106 12.74 -8.68 -20.22
C ALA A 106 13.02 -7.30 -20.84
N LEU A 107 13.61 -7.25 -22.04
CA LEU A 107 13.83 -6.00 -22.78
C LEU A 107 12.51 -5.28 -23.11
N LEU A 108 11.51 -6.00 -23.63
CA LEU A 108 10.18 -5.44 -23.92
C LEU A 108 9.48 -4.94 -22.65
N SER A 109 9.67 -5.65 -21.53
CA SER A 109 9.16 -5.26 -20.22
C SER A 109 9.83 -4.00 -19.70
N LEU A 110 11.16 -3.90 -19.81
CA LEU A 110 11.92 -2.71 -19.44
C LEU A 110 11.47 -1.50 -20.25
N TYR A 111 11.35 -1.65 -21.57
CA TYR A 111 10.86 -0.60 -22.47
C TYR A 111 9.46 -0.15 -22.09
N THR A 112 8.54 -1.11 -21.96
CA THR A 112 7.14 -0.81 -21.66
C THR A 112 7.00 -0.16 -20.29
N PHE A 113 7.70 -0.67 -19.28
CA PHE A 113 7.68 -0.08 -17.93
C PHE A 113 8.25 1.34 -17.94
N TYR A 114 9.42 1.55 -18.54
CA TYR A 114 10.08 2.87 -18.58
C TYR A 114 9.28 3.90 -19.40
N ALA A 115 8.79 3.54 -20.59
CA ALA A 115 8.10 4.45 -21.50
C ALA A 115 6.67 4.77 -21.07
N THR A 116 6.05 3.96 -20.21
CA THR A 116 4.68 4.18 -19.70
C THR A 116 4.64 4.81 -18.32
N GLN A 117 5.78 5.31 -17.82
CA GLN A 117 5.81 6.06 -16.58
C GLN A 117 4.85 7.27 -16.66
N PRO A 118 4.07 7.55 -15.61
CA PRO A 118 3.13 8.67 -15.62
C PRO A 118 3.91 9.99 -15.64
N LEU A 119 3.74 10.76 -16.70
CA LEU A 119 4.26 12.12 -16.86
C LEU A 119 3.12 13.14 -16.68
N ASN A 120 3.45 14.36 -16.27
CA ASN A 120 2.50 15.48 -16.15
C ASN A 120 1.30 15.22 -15.21
N THR A 121 1.49 14.45 -14.13
CA THR A 121 0.43 14.22 -13.14
C THR A 121 0.24 15.42 -12.22
N THR A 122 -0.96 15.54 -11.64
CA THR A 122 -1.27 16.53 -10.58
C THR A 122 -1.87 15.80 -9.38
N PRO A 123 -1.17 15.68 -8.24
CA PRO A 123 0.17 16.21 -7.96
C PRO A 123 1.28 15.56 -8.80
N PRO A 124 2.43 16.25 -9.00
CA PRO A 124 3.54 15.71 -9.78
C PRO A 124 4.14 14.49 -9.08
N LEU A 125 4.20 13.37 -9.81
CA LEU A 125 4.85 12.14 -9.36
C LEU A 125 6.29 12.12 -9.86
N TRP A 126 7.20 11.65 -9.00
CA TRP A 126 8.57 11.38 -9.40
C TRP A 126 8.59 10.33 -10.53
N TYR A 127 9.48 10.49 -11.50
CA TYR A 127 9.70 9.53 -12.57
C TYR A 127 11.20 9.31 -12.80
N LEU A 128 11.54 8.11 -13.23
CA LEU A 128 12.91 7.67 -13.49
C LEU A 128 13.37 8.24 -14.82
N LYS A 129 14.33 9.16 -14.78
CA LYS A 129 14.96 9.74 -15.97
C LYS A 129 15.97 8.80 -16.60
N HIS A 130 16.84 8.19 -15.79
CA HIS A 130 17.88 7.32 -16.31
C HIS A 130 17.93 6.00 -15.53
N VAL A 131 18.22 4.92 -16.23
CA VAL A 131 18.40 3.57 -15.68
C VAL A 131 19.90 3.29 -15.60
N PRO A 132 20.45 3.00 -14.41
CA PRO A 132 21.85 2.61 -14.30
C PRO A 132 22.07 1.21 -14.88
N ILE A 133 23.05 1.06 -15.77
CA ILE A 133 23.41 -0.21 -16.40
C ILE A 133 24.94 -0.37 -16.48
N PRO A 134 25.53 -1.51 -16.04
CA PRO A 134 26.94 -1.81 -16.27
C PRO A 134 27.32 -1.84 -17.76
N ILE A 135 28.54 -1.41 -18.09
CA ILE A 135 28.98 -1.30 -19.49
C ILE A 135 28.98 -2.64 -20.24
N ASP A 136 29.25 -3.75 -19.54
CA ASP A 136 29.21 -5.11 -20.07
C ASP A 136 27.76 -5.51 -20.41
N GLN A 137 26.82 -5.35 -19.47
CA GLN A 137 25.40 -5.61 -19.74
C GLN A 137 24.84 -4.71 -20.85
N PHE A 138 25.31 -3.46 -20.95
CA PHE A 138 24.92 -2.56 -22.04
C PHE A 138 25.38 -3.08 -23.41
N ARG A 139 26.60 -3.65 -23.50
CA ARG A 139 27.09 -4.29 -24.74
C ARG A 139 26.26 -5.53 -25.08
N ASP A 140 26.01 -6.38 -24.09
CA ASP A 140 25.19 -7.59 -24.26
C ASP A 140 23.77 -7.28 -24.76
N LEU A 141 23.21 -6.15 -24.31
CA LEU A 141 21.89 -5.68 -24.75
C LEU A 141 21.89 -5.28 -26.23
N HIS A 142 22.99 -4.67 -26.71
CA HIS A 142 23.16 -4.30 -28.11
C HIS A 142 23.49 -5.49 -29.01
N ASP A 143 24.21 -6.48 -28.49
CA ASP A 143 24.54 -7.70 -29.22
C ASP A 143 23.30 -8.58 -29.47
N LEU A 144 22.23 -8.41 -28.67
CA LEU A 144 20.96 -9.10 -28.83
C LEU A 144 20.36 -8.97 -30.24
N GLU A 145 20.53 -7.82 -30.91
CA GLU A 145 20.02 -7.64 -32.28
C GLU A 145 20.72 -8.57 -33.29
N ASN A 146 22.01 -8.82 -33.10
CA ASN A 146 22.81 -9.70 -33.94
C ASN A 146 22.42 -11.17 -33.73
N GLU A 147 22.17 -11.57 -32.48
CA GLU A 147 21.74 -12.93 -32.13
C GLU A 147 20.40 -13.32 -32.78
N LEU A 148 19.50 -12.35 -32.96
CA LEU A 148 18.19 -12.57 -33.58
C LEU A 148 18.27 -12.84 -35.09
N ALA A 149 19.33 -12.37 -35.76
CA ALA A 149 19.47 -12.55 -37.21
C ALA A 149 19.64 -14.03 -37.59
N SER A 150 20.12 -14.87 -36.67
CA SER A 150 20.31 -16.31 -36.87
C SER A 150 19.22 -17.19 -36.25
N SER A 151 18.18 -16.59 -35.65
CA SER A 151 17.21 -17.29 -34.83
C SER A 151 15.84 -17.39 -35.50
N GLU A 152 15.02 -18.35 -35.06
CA GLU A 152 13.58 -18.46 -35.38
C GLU A 152 12.77 -17.22 -34.92
N LEU A 153 13.39 -16.33 -34.15
CA LEU A 153 12.84 -15.09 -33.63
C LEU A 153 13.18 -13.87 -34.51
N GLU A 154 13.53 -14.06 -35.78
CA GLU A 154 13.90 -12.98 -36.71
C GLU A 154 12.84 -11.87 -36.81
N ASN A 155 11.56 -12.23 -36.73
CA ASN A 155 10.42 -11.30 -36.69
C ASN A 155 10.47 -10.30 -35.51
N MET A 156 11.14 -10.64 -34.40
CA MET A 156 11.36 -9.75 -33.25
C MET A 156 12.40 -8.68 -33.53
N LYS A 157 13.29 -8.90 -34.50
CA LYS A 157 14.44 -8.03 -34.76
C LYS A 157 14.04 -6.57 -34.95
N SER A 158 12.99 -6.33 -35.75
CA SER A 158 12.47 -4.97 -35.99
C SER A 158 11.99 -4.27 -34.71
N VAL A 159 11.34 -5.01 -33.81
CA VAL A 159 10.86 -4.50 -32.52
C VAL A 159 12.03 -4.20 -31.60
N VAL A 160 13.00 -5.11 -31.50
CA VAL A 160 14.20 -4.94 -30.68
C VAL A 160 15.03 -3.76 -31.15
N SER A 161 15.26 -3.65 -32.46
CA SER A 161 15.97 -2.52 -33.07
C SER A 161 15.29 -1.19 -32.73
N TYR A 162 13.96 -1.15 -32.80
CA TYR A 162 13.19 0.04 -32.41
C TYR A 162 13.37 0.38 -30.93
N VAL A 163 13.29 -0.62 -30.03
CA VAL A 163 13.43 -0.42 -28.58
C VAL A 163 14.84 0.07 -28.22
N LEU A 164 15.88 -0.56 -28.76
CA LEU A 164 17.27 -0.17 -28.51
C LEU A 164 17.56 1.23 -29.05
N ARG A 165 17.05 1.56 -30.24
CA ARG A 165 17.14 2.91 -30.80
C ARG A 165 16.43 3.93 -29.91
N TYR A 166 15.23 3.63 -29.42
CA TYR A 166 14.51 4.51 -28.49
C TYR A 166 15.32 4.76 -27.21
N PHE A 167 15.93 3.72 -26.63
CA PHE A 167 16.79 3.86 -25.45
C PHE A 167 18.02 4.71 -25.70
N HIS A 168 18.61 4.61 -26.90
CA HIS A 168 19.74 5.43 -27.32
C HIS A 168 19.34 6.90 -27.54
N GLU A 169 18.30 7.16 -28.34
CA GLU A 169 17.85 8.51 -28.68
C GLU A 169 17.31 9.29 -27.47
N SER A 170 16.77 8.59 -26.47
CA SER A 170 16.22 9.21 -25.26
C SER A 170 17.19 9.26 -24.08
N ASP A 171 18.47 8.89 -24.29
CA ASP A 171 19.50 8.82 -23.24
C ASP A 171 19.03 8.07 -21.98
N VAL A 172 18.36 6.92 -22.18
CA VAL A 172 17.71 6.20 -21.08
C VAL A 172 18.73 5.64 -20.10
N PHE A 173 19.92 5.27 -20.54
CA PHE A 173 20.90 4.57 -19.72
C PHE A 173 22.00 5.48 -19.19
N VAL A 174 22.31 5.34 -17.89
CA VAL A 174 23.56 5.82 -17.31
C VAL A 174 24.53 4.64 -17.23
N VAL A 175 25.56 4.68 -18.08
CA VAL A 175 26.55 3.62 -18.16
C VAL A 175 27.43 3.65 -16.91
N LEU A 176 27.42 2.55 -16.18
CA LEU A 176 28.26 2.28 -15.03
C LEU A 176 29.52 1.50 -15.46
N PRO A 177 30.55 1.44 -14.60
CA PRO A 177 31.68 0.53 -14.79
C PRO A 177 31.26 -0.93 -14.99
N ASP A 178 32.23 -1.79 -15.30
CA ASP A 178 32.03 -3.22 -15.47
C ASP A 178 31.37 -3.87 -14.22
N SER A 179 30.43 -4.79 -14.43
CA SER A 179 29.67 -5.46 -13.37
C SER A 179 30.57 -6.16 -12.34
N LYS A 180 31.78 -6.60 -12.73
CA LYS A 180 32.78 -7.20 -11.82
C LYS A 180 33.24 -6.23 -10.72
N LEU A 181 33.20 -4.93 -10.99
CA LEU A 181 33.49 -3.88 -10.00
C LEU A 181 32.31 -3.59 -9.08
N CYS A 182 31.17 -4.23 -9.33
CA CYS A 182 29.95 -4.10 -8.54
C CYS A 182 29.49 -2.64 -8.36
N PRO A 183 29.34 -1.88 -9.45
CA PRO A 183 29.09 -0.44 -9.40
C PRO A 183 27.66 -0.08 -8.98
N GLN A 184 26.75 -1.05 -8.94
CA GLN A 184 25.36 -0.83 -8.57
C GLN A 184 25.22 -0.63 -7.06
N ASN A 185 24.23 0.19 -6.67
CA ASN A 185 23.89 0.42 -5.26
C ASN A 185 22.42 0.04 -5.01
N PRO A 186 22.12 -0.95 -4.14
CA PRO A 186 23.07 -1.81 -3.42
C PRO A 186 23.87 -2.72 -4.35
N ARG A 187 25.03 -3.23 -3.90
CA ARG A 187 25.88 -4.11 -4.70
C ARG A 187 25.13 -5.33 -5.26
N SER A 188 24.35 -6.00 -4.42
CA SER A 188 23.52 -7.15 -4.77
C SER A 188 22.08 -6.96 -4.28
N LEU A 189 21.14 -7.63 -4.95
CA LEU A 189 19.74 -7.71 -4.54
C LEU A 189 19.37 -9.18 -4.23
N PRO A 190 18.68 -9.47 -3.12
CA PRO A 190 18.25 -8.54 -2.08
C PRO A 190 19.41 -8.00 -1.23
N ARG A 191 19.23 -6.76 -0.73
CA ARG A 191 20.10 -6.16 0.29
C ARG A 191 19.88 -6.78 1.66
N GLU A 192 18.62 -7.04 1.99
CA GLU A 192 18.20 -7.59 3.28
C GLU A 192 17.32 -8.82 3.04
N THR A 193 17.68 -9.95 3.64
CA THR A 193 16.89 -11.17 3.55
C THR A 193 15.98 -11.29 4.76
N TYR A 194 14.67 -11.26 4.53
CA TYR A 194 13.69 -11.55 5.56
C TYR A 194 13.69 -13.04 5.89
N VAL A 195 14.04 -13.38 7.12
CA VAL A 195 13.93 -14.74 7.64
C VAL A 195 12.68 -14.81 8.51
N ASP A 196 11.73 -15.67 8.14
CA ASP A 196 10.52 -15.85 8.93
C ASP A 196 10.88 -16.37 10.33
N GLN A 197 10.59 -15.55 11.35
CA GLN A 197 10.86 -15.87 12.75
C GLN A 197 10.12 -17.14 13.20
N ARG A 198 9.04 -17.54 12.52
CA ARG A 198 8.34 -18.81 12.82
C ARG A 198 9.18 -20.05 12.52
N ARG A 199 10.25 -19.93 11.72
CA ARG A 199 11.20 -21.03 11.43
C ARG A 199 12.47 -20.96 12.30
N ILE A 200 12.66 -19.86 13.01
CA ILE A 200 13.80 -19.65 13.91
C ILE A 200 13.33 -20.05 15.31
N ASP A 201 13.24 -21.36 15.57
CA ASP A 201 13.09 -21.94 16.91
C ASP A 201 14.38 -21.75 17.73
N PHE A 202 14.88 -20.51 17.83
CA PHE A 202 15.98 -20.21 18.71
C PHE A 202 15.46 -20.03 20.13
N VAL A 203 15.90 -20.97 20.96
CA VAL A 203 15.95 -20.98 22.42
C VAL A 203 16.61 -19.69 22.92
N LEU A 204 15.88 -18.58 22.94
CA LEU A 204 16.32 -17.35 23.57
C LEU A 204 15.58 -17.17 24.88
N THR A 205 16.34 -17.43 25.95
CA THR A 205 15.99 -17.21 27.35
C THR A 205 15.46 -15.78 27.54
N LYS A 206 14.24 -15.69 28.05
CA LYS A 206 13.50 -14.43 28.21
C LYS A 206 14.22 -13.51 29.20
N LYS A 207 14.76 -12.38 28.73
CA LYS A 207 15.10 -11.24 29.60
C LYS A 207 13.79 -10.60 30.10
N LYS A 208 13.56 -10.69 31.42
CA LYS A 208 12.47 -10.05 32.15
C LYS A 208 12.59 -8.53 31.99
N GLY A 209 11.55 -7.85 31.50
CA GLY A 209 11.38 -6.40 31.68
C GLY A 209 10.98 -5.57 30.46
N ARG A 210 11.24 -6.01 29.22
CA ARG A 210 10.79 -5.28 28.02
C ARG A 210 9.83 -6.17 27.22
N PRO A 211 8.59 -5.71 26.91
CA PRO A 211 7.67 -6.47 26.07
C PRO A 211 8.38 -6.85 24.77
N ASN A 212 8.56 -8.15 24.57
CA ASN A 212 9.28 -8.64 23.40
C ASN A 212 8.46 -8.33 22.14
N ARG A 213 9.10 -8.27 20.97
CA ARG A 213 8.42 -8.21 19.67
C ARG A 213 7.37 -9.33 19.55
N ASN A 214 7.62 -10.49 20.16
CA ASN A 214 6.66 -11.59 20.28
C ASN A 214 5.44 -11.27 21.16
N ASP A 215 5.59 -10.48 22.22
CA ASP A 215 4.43 -10.01 23.00
C ASP A 215 3.62 -8.98 22.21
N LYS A 216 4.30 -8.12 21.42
CA LYS A 216 3.61 -7.20 20.51
C LYS A 216 2.81 -7.96 19.45
N THR A 217 3.41 -8.92 18.76
CA THR A 217 2.69 -9.73 17.75
C THR A 217 1.60 -10.59 18.37
N ARG A 218 1.79 -11.12 19.59
CA ARG A 218 0.73 -11.83 20.32
C ARG A 218 -0.43 -10.88 20.62
N ARG A 219 -0.16 -9.68 21.14
CA ARG A 219 -1.19 -8.65 21.36
C ARG A 219 -1.92 -8.26 20.07
N THR A 220 -1.20 -8.11 18.96
CA THR A 220 -1.82 -7.81 17.66
C THR A 220 -2.71 -8.97 17.18
N LYS A 221 -2.27 -10.22 17.33
CA LYS A 221 -3.09 -11.39 16.99
C LYS A 221 -4.34 -11.48 17.86
N THR A 222 -4.22 -11.26 19.17
CA THR A 222 -5.38 -11.24 20.06
C THR A 222 -6.33 -10.10 19.71
N ALA A 223 -5.81 -8.93 19.35
CA ALA A 223 -6.62 -7.81 18.89
C ALA A 223 -7.35 -8.13 17.58
N MET A 224 -6.70 -8.79 16.61
CA MET A 224 -7.34 -9.23 15.37
C MET A 224 -8.41 -10.29 15.60
N ALA A 225 -8.14 -11.30 16.43
CA ALA A 225 -9.13 -12.33 16.78
C ALA A 225 -10.35 -11.71 17.49
N ASN A 226 -10.14 -10.73 18.37
CA ASN A 226 -11.23 -10.02 19.03
C ASN A 226 -12.04 -9.19 18.02
N LEU A 227 -11.39 -8.62 17.00
CA LEU A 227 -12.04 -7.83 15.96
C LEU A 227 -12.85 -8.72 15.02
N GLU A 228 -12.32 -9.89 14.67
CA GLU A 228 -13.01 -10.91 13.89
C GLU A 228 -14.24 -11.46 14.63
N SER A 229 -14.09 -11.77 15.93
CA SER A 229 -15.23 -12.13 16.78
C SER A 229 -16.27 -11.01 16.89
N TRP A 230 -15.84 -9.75 16.95
CA TRP A 230 -16.75 -8.62 16.91
C TRP A 230 -17.49 -8.51 15.58
N LEU A 231 -16.80 -8.74 14.47
CA LEU A 231 -17.40 -8.73 13.13
C LEU A 231 -18.46 -9.82 13.00
N GLU A 232 -18.17 -11.06 13.45
CA GLU A 232 -19.14 -12.15 13.47
C GLU A 232 -20.38 -11.83 14.32
N ILE A 233 -20.20 -11.21 15.50
CA ILE A 233 -21.32 -10.76 16.34
C ILE A 233 -22.15 -9.69 15.60
N THR A 234 -21.51 -8.74 14.93
CA THR A 234 -22.25 -7.73 14.15
C THR A 234 -22.92 -8.30 12.91
N GLU A 235 -22.31 -9.26 12.22
CA GLU A 235 -22.88 -9.90 11.02
C GLU A 235 -24.11 -10.74 11.38
N THR A 236 -24.03 -11.50 12.47
CA THR A 236 -25.18 -12.27 13.00
C THR A 236 -26.31 -11.39 13.54
N LEU A 237 -26.02 -10.17 14.02
CA LEU A 237 -27.03 -9.19 14.39
C LEU A 237 -27.72 -8.58 13.17
N VAL A 238 -27.02 -8.45 12.04
CA VAL A 238 -27.58 -7.97 10.76
C VAL A 238 -28.52 -9.02 10.15
N GLU A 239 -28.17 -10.31 10.22
CA GLU A 239 -29.00 -11.40 9.69
C GLU A 239 -30.30 -11.66 10.48
N ARG A 240 -30.37 -11.20 11.74
CA ARG A 240 -31.57 -11.34 12.58
C ARG A 240 -32.59 -10.23 12.41
N SER A 241 -32.37 -9.25 11.53
CA SER A 241 -33.38 -8.25 11.18
C SER A 241 -34.39 -8.85 10.19
N PRO A 242 -35.66 -9.11 10.58
CA PRO A 242 -36.59 -9.83 9.74
C PRO A 242 -37.28 -8.84 8.79
N ALA A 243 -36.71 -8.58 7.62
CA ALA A 243 -37.50 -8.03 6.50
C ALA A 243 -36.82 -8.20 5.13
N VAL A 244 -37.57 -8.87 4.24
CA VAL A 244 -37.48 -8.90 2.77
C VAL A 244 -36.40 -9.81 2.16
N ALA A 245 -36.85 -11.05 1.91
CA ALA A 245 -36.24 -11.98 0.98
C ALA A 245 -36.26 -11.44 -0.46
N GLY A 246 -35.13 -11.59 -1.16
CA GLY A 246 -35.09 -11.75 -2.60
C GLY A 246 -34.23 -10.74 -3.36
N GLY A 247 -33.10 -11.21 -3.89
CA GLY A 247 -32.60 -10.76 -5.19
C GLY A 247 -31.21 -10.10 -5.24
N SER A 248 -30.29 -10.82 -5.86
CA SER A 248 -29.23 -10.36 -6.77
C SER A 248 -28.20 -9.33 -6.27
N VAL A 249 -26.94 -9.81 -6.25
CA VAL A 249 -25.71 -9.08 -5.95
C VAL A 249 -25.39 -8.09 -7.07
N SER A 250 -25.76 -6.83 -6.89
CA SER A 250 -25.31 -5.70 -7.75
C SER A 250 -25.32 -4.38 -6.98
N THR A 251 -24.39 -4.22 -6.03
CA THR A 251 -23.91 -2.93 -5.47
C THR A 251 -24.87 -1.71 -5.47
N PRO A 252 -25.92 -1.68 -4.61
CA PRO A 252 -26.51 -0.43 -4.11
C PRO A 252 -26.44 -0.33 -2.57
N VAL A 253 -25.79 -1.32 -1.93
CA VAL A 253 -25.93 -1.62 -0.49
C VAL A 253 -25.38 -0.51 0.42
N ALA A 254 -24.42 0.30 -0.04
CA ALA A 254 -23.84 1.35 0.78
C ALA A 254 -24.82 2.51 1.05
N ALA A 255 -25.61 2.91 0.04
CA ALA A 255 -26.54 4.05 0.19
C ALA A 255 -27.69 3.70 1.15
N ASP A 256 -28.25 2.49 1.01
CA ASP A 256 -29.35 2.02 1.86
C ASP A 256 -28.93 1.81 3.31
N ARG A 257 -27.73 1.23 3.56
CA ARG A 257 -27.18 1.09 4.92
C ARG A 257 -26.93 2.44 5.60
N THR A 258 -26.53 3.45 4.83
CA THR A 258 -26.32 4.80 5.39
C THR A 258 -27.65 5.42 5.81
N ASN A 259 -28.72 5.18 5.05
CA ASN A 259 -30.06 5.68 5.36
C ASN A 259 -30.71 4.91 6.51
N GLU A 260 -30.51 3.60 6.59
CA GLU A 260 -30.94 2.77 7.71
C GLU A 260 -30.25 3.19 9.01
N TYR A 261 -28.93 3.38 8.99
CA TYR A 261 -28.18 3.91 10.13
C TYR A 261 -28.69 5.28 10.56
N LYS A 262 -28.95 6.20 9.62
CA LYS A 262 -29.52 7.52 9.93
C LYS A 262 -30.91 7.41 10.57
N SER A 263 -31.75 6.51 10.09
CA SER A 263 -33.10 6.26 10.63
C SER A 263 -33.04 5.68 12.05
N LEU A 264 -32.24 4.63 12.26
CA LEU A 264 -32.04 4.02 13.58
C LEU A 264 -31.40 5.01 14.58
N LYS A 265 -30.44 5.80 14.11
CA LYS A 265 -29.84 6.88 14.91
C LYS A 265 -30.90 7.90 15.32
N ALA A 266 -31.76 8.34 14.40
CA ALA A 266 -32.84 9.28 14.71
C ALA A 266 -33.82 8.69 15.74
N GLN A 267 -34.26 7.44 15.55
CA GLN A 267 -35.16 6.76 16.49
C GLN A 267 -34.54 6.61 17.88
N PHE A 268 -33.25 6.26 17.97
CA PHE A 268 -32.54 6.15 19.23
C PHE A 268 -32.39 7.50 19.92
N LEU A 269 -32.11 8.55 19.14
CA LEU A 269 -32.03 9.91 19.64
C LEU A 269 -33.41 10.40 20.14
N ASP A 270 -34.50 10.10 19.45
CA ASP A 270 -35.85 10.45 19.90
C ASP A 270 -36.25 9.67 21.16
N ALA A 271 -35.85 8.39 21.24
CA ALA A 271 -36.06 7.59 22.44
C ALA A 271 -35.32 8.15 23.66
N ILE A 272 -34.14 8.74 23.48
CA ILE A 272 -33.41 9.43 24.56
C ILE A 272 -34.14 10.67 25.05
N ASP A 273 -34.74 11.43 24.13
CA ASP A 273 -35.38 12.73 24.41
C ASP A 273 -36.84 12.59 24.90
N SER A 274 -37.45 11.41 24.70
CA SER A 274 -38.80 11.12 25.19
C SER A 274 -38.87 11.27 26.71
N GLN A 275 -39.81 12.10 27.19
CA GLN A 275 -39.99 12.40 28.62
C GLN A 275 -40.33 11.17 29.47
N ASP A 276 -40.88 10.13 28.86
CA ASP A 276 -41.27 8.88 29.53
C ASP A 276 -40.13 7.85 29.58
N SER A 277 -38.98 8.15 28.97
CA SER A 277 -37.86 7.22 28.88
C SER A 277 -36.81 7.46 29.97
N LYS A 278 -36.13 6.39 30.39
CA LYS A 278 -34.93 6.47 31.25
C LYS A 278 -33.69 6.96 30.49
N GLY A 279 -33.83 7.36 29.22
CA GLY A 279 -32.71 7.66 28.31
C GLY A 279 -31.86 8.82 28.78
N LEU A 280 -32.47 9.97 29.10
CA LEU A 280 -31.74 11.15 29.55
C LEU A 280 -30.94 10.91 30.86
N PRO A 281 -31.51 10.30 31.92
CA PRO A 281 -30.74 9.90 33.11
C PRO A 281 -29.56 8.95 32.79
N THR A 282 -29.75 8.00 31.88
CA THR A 282 -28.68 7.09 31.46
C THR A 282 -27.55 7.83 30.74
N VAL A 283 -27.88 8.79 29.86
CA VAL A 283 -26.88 9.63 29.18
C VAL A 283 -26.12 10.52 30.17
N VAL A 284 -26.80 11.09 31.16
CA VAL A 284 -26.16 11.87 32.22
C VAL A 284 -25.18 11.02 33.03
N ASN A 285 -25.57 9.82 33.44
CA ASN A 285 -24.71 8.90 34.19
C ASN A 285 -23.49 8.47 33.35
N ALA A 286 -23.71 8.08 32.09
CA ALA A 286 -22.63 7.70 31.19
C ALA A 286 -21.61 8.84 31.00
N ASN A 287 -22.09 10.08 30.82
CA ASN A 287 -21.23 11.25 30.69
C ASN A 287 -20.39 11.51 31.95
N GLN A 288 -20.99 11.37 33.14
CA GLN A 288 -20.27 11.49 34.42
C GLN A 288 -19.19 10.41 34.57
N LEU A 289 -19.48 9.17 34.19
CA LEU A 289 -18.53 8.06 34.26
C LEU A 289 -17.33 8.29 33.32
N VAL A 290 -17.57 8.81 32.10
CA VAL A 290 -16.49 9.16 31.17
C VAL A 290 -15.63 10.29 31.74
N LEU A 291 -16.24 11.32 32.32
CA LEU A 291 -15.49 12.41 32.96
C LEU A 291 -14.63 11.90 34.11
N GLN A 292 -15.19 11.06 35.00
CA GLN A 292 -14.47 10.46 36.11
C GLN A 292 -13.23 9.69 35.63
N ARG A 293 -13.39 8.83 34.61
CA ARG A 293 -12.25 8.08 34.04
C ARG A 293 -11.19 8.99 33.44
N LEU A 294 -11.59 10.08 32.78
CA LEU A 294 -10.63 11.04 32.22
C LEU A 294 -9.86 11.77 33.32
N GLN A 295 -10.49 12.06 34.45
CA GLN A 295 -9.84 12.63 35.64
C GLN A 295 -8.87 11.61 36.27
N GLU A 296 -9.26 10.35 36.43
CA GLU A 296 -8.38 9.27 36.91
C GLU A 296 -7.14 9.11 36.01
N VAL A 297 -7.32 9.15 34.68
CA VAL A 297 -6.20 9.09 33.73
C VAL A 297 -5.28 10.30 33.88
N ARG A 298 -5.83 11.50 34.12
CA ARG A 298 -5.04 12.72 34.35
C ARG A 298 -4.18 12.60 35.61
N GLU A 299 -4.71 12.03 36.69
CA GLU A 299 -3.96 11.82 37.94
C GLU A 299 -2.81 10.81 37.79
N LEU A 300 -2.92 9.88 36.84
CA LEU A 300 -1.89 8.87 36.58
C LEU A 300 -0.77 9.35 35.64
N VAL A 301 -0.90 10.53 35.02
CA VAL A 301 0.13 11.10 34.14
C VAL A 301 1.08 11.99 34.95
N PRO A 302 2.40 11.75 34.92
CA PRO A 302 3.37 12.55 35.67
C PRO A 302 3.36 14.02 35.20
N GLU A 303 3.42 14.95 36.17
CA GLU A 303 3.27 16.39 35.93
C GLU A 303 4.28 16.99 34.92
N GLU A 304 5.42 16.32 34.72
CA GLU A 304 6.46 16.75 33.77
C GLU A 304 6.00 16.72 32.30
N ASP A 305 4.96 15.94 31.95
CA ASP A 305 4.39 15.86 30.60
C ASP A 305 3.11 16.73 30.43
N ILE A 306 2.68 17.43 31.48
CA ILE A 306 1.45 18.22 31.49
C ILE A 306 1.80 19.69 31.21
N SER A 307 2.24 19.98 29.99
CA SER A 307 2.21 21.37 29.53
C SER A 307 0.75 21.84 29.43
N SER A 308 0.50 23.11 29.72
CA SER A 308 -0.84 23.72 29.64
C SER A 308 -1.45 23.65 28.24
N ASP A 309 -0.62 23.46 27.21
CA ASP A 309 -1.00 23.24 25.80
C ASP A 309 -1.08 21.77 25.39
N SER A 310 -0.98 20.84 26.34
CA SER A 310 -1.10 19.41 26.02
C SER A 310 -2.50 19.10 25.46
N PRO A 311 -2.59 18.38 24.32
CA PRO A 311 -3.87 18.03 23.68
C PRO A 311 -4.81 17.25 24.61
N THR A 312 -4.25 16.58 25.63
CA THR A 312 -5.00 15.86 26.67
C THR A 312 -5.82 16.81 27.54
N ASN A 313 -5.24 17.94 27.96
CA ASN A 313 -5.95 18.95 28.78
C ASN A 313 -7.08 19.61 27.99
N ALA A 314 -6.82 19.94 26.72
CA ALA A 314 -7.84 20.48 25.83
C ALA A 314 -9.01 19.50 25.60
N GLY A 315 -8.75 18.19 25.62
CA GLY A 315 -9.77 17.15 25.51
C GLY A 315 -10.70 17.09 26.73
N ILE A 316 -10.13 17.10 27.94
CA ILE A 316 -10.90 17.02 29.20
C ILE A 316 -11.81 18.25 29.36
N SER A 317 -11.27 19.45 29.15
CA SER A 317 -12.07 20.69 29.26
C SER A 317 -13.21 20.77 28.23
N ARG A 318 -13.07 20.12 27.06
CA ARG A 318 -14.17 20.00 26.08
C ARG A 318 -15.26 19.06 26.57
N VAL A 319 -14.89 17.96 27.22
CA VAL A 319 -15.84 17.01 27.81
C VAL A 319 -16.59 17.67 28.97
N GLU A 320 -15.89 18.36 29.87
CA GLU A 320 -16.49 19.12 30.97
C GLU A 320 -17.52 20.14 30.47
N ARG A 321 -17.15 20.94 29.46
CA ARG A 321 -18.06 21.92 28.86
C ARG A 321 -19.28 21.27 28.22
N ALA A 322 -19.11 20.14 27.53
CA ALA A 322 -20.23 19.41 26.94
C ALA A 322 -21.20 18.89 28.00
N ILE A 323 -20.69 18.41 29.13
CA ILE A 323 -21.52 17.95 30.27
C ILE A 323 -22.26 19.13 30.92
N GLU A 324 -21.61 20.28 31.06
CA GLU A 324 -22.24 21.49 31.56
C GLU A 324 -23.37 21.97 30.64
N ASP A 325 -23.17 21.91 29.32
CA ASP A 325 -24.19 22.24 28.32
C ASP A 325 -25.37 21.27 28.33
N LEU A 326 -25.14 19.99 28.66
CA LEU A 326 -26.21 19.01 28.89
C LEU A 326 -27.05 19.39 30.11
N GLY A 327 -26.42 19.81 31.22
CA GLY A 327 -27.13 20.28 32.41
C GLY A 327 -28.01 21.52 32.16
N LYS A 328 -27.64 22.33 31.16
CA LYS A 328 -28.41 23.50 30.70
C LYS A 328 -29.51 23.15 29.69
N GLY A 329 -29.69 21.86 29.35
CA GLY A 329 -30.63 21.40 28.35
C GLY A 329 -30.31 21.84 26.92
N ARG A 330 -29.07 22.29 26.66
CA ARG A 330 -28.69 22.85 25.35
C ARG A 330 -28.21 21.78 24.37
N ASN A 331 -27.63 20.69 24.87
CA ASN A 331 -26.97 19.65 24.07
C ASN A 331 -27.07 18.27 24.75
N ARG A 332 -26.71 17.20 24.03
CA ARG A 332 -26.71 15.81 24.55
C ARG A 332 -25.39 15.38 25.20
N GLY A 333 -24.62 16.34 25.72
CA GLY A 333 -23.32 16.07 26.33
C GLY A 333 -22.27 15.59 25.32
N ILE A 334 -21.52 14.55 25.70
CA ILE A 334 -20.40 14.01 24.89
C ILE A 334 -20.90 13.46 23.55
N LEU A 335 -22.14 12.95 23.48
CA LEU A 335 -22.73 12.47 22.23
C LEU A 335 -22.75 13.55 21.14
N ASN A 336 -22.93 14.81 21.51
CA ASN A 336 -22.96 15.93 20.56
C ASN A 336 -21.56 16.24 19.99
N LEU A 337 -20.48 15.96 20.73
CA LEU A 337 -19.11 16.11 20.24
C LEU A 337 -18.81 15.13 19.09
N LEU A 338 -19.49 13.99 19.07
CA LEU A 338 -19.31 12.93 18.08
C LEU A 338 -20.13 13.16 16.79
N GLU A 339 -21.11 14.06 16.81
CA GLU A 339 -21.96 14.33 15.63
C GLU A 339 -21.23 15.15 14.55
N GLY A 340 -20.09 15.76 14.87
CA GLY A 340 -19.24 16.50 13.94
C GLY A 340 -18.08 15.72 13.32
N SER A 341 -17.71 14.56 13.88
CA SER A 341 -16.48 13.84 13.52
C SER A 341 -16.55 13.00 12.23
N GLY A 342 -17.64 13.09 11.45
CA GLY A 342 -17.86 12.30 10.24
C GLY A 342 -18.37 13.08 9.02
N LYS A 343 -18.42 14.41 9.07
CA LYS A 343 -18.70 15.25 7.89
C LYS A 343 -17.37 15.50 7.16
N MET A 344 -16.95 14.57 6.31
CA MET A 344 -15.98 14.81 5.23
C MET A 344 -16.66 14.62 3.89
#